data_AF-A0A7C0Y2G6-F1
#
_entry.id   AF-A0A7C0Y2G6-F1
#
_cell.length_a   1.000
_cell.length_b   1.000
_cell.length_c   1.000
_cell.angle_alpha   90.00
_cell.angle_beta   90.00
_cell.angle_gamma   90.00
#
_symmetry.space_group_name_H-M   'P 1'
#
loop_
_entity.id
_entity.type
_entity.pdbx_description
1 polymer ?
#
loop_
_entity_poly.entity_id
_entity_poly.type
_entity_poly.pdbx_seq_one_letter_code
_entity_poly.pdbx_strand_id
1 'polypeptide(L)'
;SGIVDISLEGSVAKNTWIRNRAEADVFIHFSPEVSKEELEKKIVDLGTRIIERLGGKPMLMYADHPYVEGVIDNVTIDIVACYKTEPPNWISATDRTPYHTRYVLERLKPGQEDDVRLLKGFMMACGVYGAEIKVRGFSGYLTELLVIGYGGFLEVLKRAAGWKPPVILDLEGYYS
;
A
#
# COMPACT_ATOMS: atom_id res chain seq x y z
N SER A 1 -17.84 15.26 12.50
CA SER A 1 -16.65 14.79 11.78
C SER A 1 -17.10 13.67 10.86
N GLY A 2 -16.96 13.79 9.55
CA GLY A 2 -17.39 12.74 8.60
C GLY A 2 -16.49 11.50 8.58
N ILE A 3 -15.76 11.23 9.66
CA ILE A 3 -14.88 10.07 9.83
C ILE A 3 -15.73 8.92 10.37
N VAL A 4 -15.62 7.75 9.77
CA VAL A 4 -16.45 6.57 10.09
C VAL A 4 -15.65 5.34 10.50
N ASP A 5 -14.36 5.28 10.18
CA ASP A 5 -13.49 4.13 10.48
C ASP A 5 -12.00 4.52 10.43
N ILE A 6 -11.13 3.69 11.00
CA ILE A 6 -9.66 3.83 10.95
C ILE A 6 -9.05 2.45 10.77
N SER A 7 -8.09 2.31 9.84
CA SER A 7 -7.36 1.07 9.63
C SER A 7 -5.86 1.28 9.45
N LEU A 8 -5.09 0.25 9.76
CA LEU A 8 -3.69 0.15 9.38
C LEU A 8 -3.62 -0.60 8.05
N GLU A 9 -2.89 -0.04 7.09
CA GLU A 9 -2.79 -0.56 5.74
C GLU A 9 -1.33 -0.86 5.35
N GLY A 10 -1.14 -1.22 4.09
CA GLY A 10 0.19 -1.35 3.51
C GLY A 10 1.04 -2.45 4.13
N SER A 11 2.36 -2.33 3.96
CA SER A 11 3.26 -3.46 4.19
C SER A 11 3.40 -3.85 5.66
N VAL A 12 3.18 -2.92 6.59
CA VAL A 12 3.16 -3.23 8.03
C VAL A 12 1.91 -4.03 8.39
N ALA A 13 0.71 -3.63 7.93
CA ALA A 13 -0.53 -4.37 8.18
C ALA A 13 -0.48 -5.82 7.67
N LYS A 14 0.19 -6.01 6.53
CA LYS A 14 0.37 -7.33 5.89
C LYS A 14 1.56 -8.12 6.42
N ASN A 15 2.34 -7.55 7.34
CA ASN A 15 3.61 -8.11 7.78
C ASN A 15 4.55 -8.44 6.59
N THR A 16 4.63 -7.60 5.57
CA THR A 16 5.49 -7.78 4.38
C THR A 16 6.53 -6.65 4.22
N TRP A 17 6.72 -5.84 5.26
CA TRP A 17 7.67 -4.72 5.28
C TRP A 17 9.13 -5.20 5.31
N ILE A 18 10.03 -4.38 4.77
CA ILE A 18 11.48 -4.62 4.75
C ILE A 18 12.11 -4.00 5.99
N ARG A 19 13.00 -4.75 6.67
CA ARG A 19 13.74 -4.25 7.84
C ARG A 19 14.41 -2.89 7.54
N ASN A 20 14.31 -1.96 8.50
CA ASN A 20 14.83 -0.58 8.41
C ASN A 20 14.13 0.30 7.34
N ARG A 21 12.99 -0.13 6.81
CA ARG A 21 12.12 0.64 5.92
C ARG A 21 10.65 0.44 6.32
N ALA A 22 10.40 0.43 7.63
CA ALA A 22 9.05 0.30 8.16
C ALA A 22 8.29 1.61 7.93
N GLU A 23 7.09 1.46 7.38
CA GLU A 23 6.17 2.55 7.06
C GLU A 23 4.79 2.13 7.54
N ALA A 24 4.22 2.93 8.44
CA ALA A 24 2.91 2.70 9.03
C ALA A 24 1.86 3.55 8.30
N ASP A 25 1.13 2.92 7.41
CA ASP A 25 0.05 3.53 6.64
C ASP A 25 -1.24 3.57 7.47
N VAL A 26 -1.59 4.70 8.09
CA VAL A 26 -2.82 4.88 8.87
C VAL A 26 -3.89 5.53 8.00
N PHE A 27 -4.90 4.74 7.64
CA PHE A 27 -6.01 5.19 6.80
C PHE A 27 -7.18 5.66 7.66
N ILE A 28 -7.60 6.91 7.42
CA ILE A 28 -8.78 7.53 8.02
C ILE A 28 -9.92 7.45 7.01
N HIS A 29 -10.97 6.70 7.33
CA HIS A 29 -12.10 6.47 6.43
C HIS A 29 -13.15 7.54 6.63
N PHE A 30 -13.52 8.23 5.55
CA PHE A 30 -14.56 9.24 5.52
C PHE A 30 -15.86 8.70 4.90
N SER A 31 -17.00 9.23 5.33
CA SER A 31 -18.28 9.02 4.65
C SER A 31 -18.20 9.52 3.20
N PRO A 32 -18.76 8.78 2.22
CA PRO A 32 -18.88 9.24 0.83
C PRO A 32 -19.62 10.57 0.65
N GLU A 33 -20.38 11.02 1.65
CA GLU A 33 -21.09 12.31 1.65
C GLU A 33 -20.15 13.52 1.82
N VAL A 34 -18.92 13.29 2.30
CA VAL A 34 -17.92 14.35 2.48
C VAL A 34 -17.33 14.73 1.12
N SER A 35 -17.36 16.01 0.76
CA SER A 35 -16.76 16.47 -0.50
C SER A 35 -15.24 16.25 -0.51
N LYS A 36 -14.64 16.05 -1.70
CA LYS A 36 -13.18 15.86 -1.83
C LYS A 36 -12.40 17.01 -1.19
N GLU A 37 -12.81 18.25 -1.44
CA GLU A 37 -12.21 19.46 -0.85
C GLU A 37 -12.27 19.48 0.67
N GLU A 38 -13.39 19.01 1.25
CA GLU A 38 -13.55 18.94 2.70
C GLU A 38 -12.70 17.80 3.30
N LEU A 39 -12.62 16.65 2.63
CA LEU A 39 -11.74 15.53 3.00
C LEU A 39 -10.28 15.96 3.01
N GLU A 40 -9.80 16.63 1.96
CA GLU A 40 -8.42 17.13 1.85
C GLU A 40 -8.08 18.11 2.97
N LYS A 41 -8.95 19.08 3.26
CA LYS A 41 -8.74 20.02 4.37
C LYS A 41 -8.68 19.30 5.72
N LYS A 42 -9.58 18.34 5.95
CA LYS A 42 -9.63 17.60 7.22
C LYS A 42 -8.43 16.69 7.40
N ILE A 43 -7.97 15.99 6.37
CA ILE A 43 -6.85 15.06 6.52
C ILE A 43 -5.53 15.80 6.75
N VAL A 44 -5.33 16.96 6.11
CA VAL A 44 -4.15 17.80 6.34
C VAL A 44 -4.15 18.33 7.78
N ASP A 45 -5.26 18.89 8.25
CA ASP A 45 -5.37 19.40 9.63
C ASP A 45 -5.23 18.27 10.68
N LEU A 46 -5.92 17.15 10.48
CA LEU A 46 -5.90 16.02 11.40
C LEU A 46 -4.52 15.35 11.43
N GLY A 47 -3.96 15.04 10.27
CA GLY A 47 -2.66 14.40 10.14
C GLY A 47 -1.55 15.26 10.74
N THR A 48 -1.56 16.57 10.49
CA THR A 48 -0.60 17.51 11.09
C THR A 48 -0.64 17.43 12.61
N ARG A 49 -1.84 17.53 13.20
CA ARG A 49 -2.01 17.46 14.66
C ARG A 49 -1.62 16.10 15.24
N ILE A 50 -1.88 15.00 14.54
CA ILE A 50 -1.48 13.65 14.98
C ILE A 50 0.04 13.55 15.03
N ILE A 51 0.72 13.90 13.94
CA ILE A 51 2.18 13.80 13.86
C ILE A 51 2.85 14.69 14.91
N GLU A 52 2.41 15.94 15.07
CA GLU A 52 2.95 16.85 16.10
C GLU A 52 2.76 16.31 17.52
N ARG A 53 1.59 15.74 17.83
CA ARG A 53 1.32 15.14 19.15
C ARG A 53 2.18 13.93 19.46
N LEU A 54 2.60 13.20 18.43
CA LEU A 54 3.53 12.08 18.55
C LEU A 54 5.00 12.53 18.58
N GLY A 55 5.26 13.85 18.56
CA GLY A 55 6.62 14.42 18.59
C GLY A 55 7.33 14.40 17.23
N GLY A 56 6.63 14.07 16.15
CA GLY A 56 7.15 14.11 14.79
C GLY A 56 7.01 15.51 14.16
N LYS A 57 7.69 15.69 13.01
CA LYS A 57 7.53 16.87 12.16
C LYS A 57 6.60 16.52 10.99
N PRO A 58 5.42 17.15 10.85
CA PRO A 58 4.52 16.87 9.74
C PRO A 58 5.08 17.38 8.41
N MET A 59 4.88 16.60 7.37
CA MET A 59 5.21 16.92 5.99
C MET A 59 3.99 16.68 5.12
N LEU A 60 3.61 17.68 4.34
CA LEU A 60 2.51 17.57 3.39
C LEU A 60 3.01 16.87 2.13
N MET A 61 2.40 15.74 1.82
CA MET A 61 2.75 14.89 0.68
C MET A 61 1.57 14.82 -0.30
N TYR A 62 1.86 14.49 -1.56
CA TYR A 62 0.86 14.46 -2.64
C TYR A 62 0.91 13.15 -3.42
N ALA A 63 -0.26 12.52 -3.57
CA ALA A 63 -0.49 11.40 -4.48
C ALA A 63 -1.74 11.69 -5.34
N ASP A 64 -2.85 10.97 -5.14
CA ASP A 64 -4.18 11.28 -5.76
C ASP A 64 -4.86 12.50 -5.08
N HIS A 65 -4.60 12.65 -3.78
CA HIS A 65 -4.92 13.80 -2.94
C HIS A 65 -3.83 13.96 -1.87
N PRO A 66 -3.75 15.11 -1.18
CA PRO A 66 -2.80 15.31 -0.10
C PRO A 66 -2.96 14.30 1.05
N TYR A 67 -1.83 13.91 1.64
CA TYR A 67 -1.73 13.17 2.89
C TYR A 67 -0.61 13.77 3.76
N VAL A 68 -0.54 13.39 5.03
CA VAL A 68 0.49 13.89 5.95
C VAL A 68 1.42 12.77 6.36
N GLU A 69 2.69 12.95 6.09
CA GLU A 69 3.78 12.07 6.50
C GLU A 69 4.48 12.66 7.74
N GLY A 70 5.00 11.80 8.62
CA GLY A 70 5.94 12.19 9.66
C GLY A 70 6.82 11.02 10.10
N VAL A 71 7.95 11.33 10.72
CA VAL A 71 8.86 10.32 11.29
C VAL A 71 8.80 10.35 12.81
N ILE A 72 8.50 9.21 13.43
CA ILE A 72 8.44 9.00 14.88
C ILE A 72 9.28 7.75 15.20
N ASP A 73 10.27 7.88 16.08
CA ASP A 73 11.14 6.76 16.49
C ASP A 73 11.73 5.91 15.33
N ASN A 74 12.14 6.58 14.25
CA ASN A 74 12.63 5.97 12.99
C ASN A 74 11.59 5.17 12.19
N VAL A 75 10.31 5.35 12.47
CA VAL A 75 9.20 4.82 11.67
C VAL A 75 8.55 5.97 10.91
N THR A 76 8.42 5.81 9.60
CA THR A 76 7.61 6.71 8.77
C THR A 76 6.13 6.40 9.03
N ILE A 77 5.34 7.42 9.32
CA ILE A 77 3.90 7.31 9.57
C ILE A 77 3.18 8.18 8.55
N ASP A 78 2.31 7.54 7.77
CA ASP A 78 1.50 8.19 6.76
C ASP A 78 0.04 8.25 7.23
N ILE A 79 -0.50 9.45 7.33
CA ILE A 79 -1.91 9.68 7.65
C ILE A 79 -2.66 9.98 6.36
N VAL A 80 -3.34 8.96 5.85
CA VAL A 80 -3.99 8.96 4.53
C VAL A 80 -5.50 8.97 4.69
N ALA A 81 -6.20 9.74 3.85
CA ALA A 81 -7.66 9.68 3.80
C ALA A 81 -8.13 8.73 2.69
N CYS A 82 -9.22 8.02 2.95
CA CYS A 82 -9.99 7.31 1.92
C CYS A 82 -11.49 7.43 2.22
N TYR A 83 -12.32 7.09 1.26
CA TYR A 83 -13.75 6.95 1.47
C TYR A 83 -14.12 5.52 1.88
N LYS A 84 -15.12 5.40 2.77
CA LYS A 84 -15.75 4.13 3.11
C LYS A 84 -16.73 3.74 2.01
N THR A 85 -16.20 3.14 0.95
CA THR A 85 -16.97 2.66 -0.21
C THR A 85 -16.81 1.15 -0.37
N GLU A 86 -17.66 0.55 -1.18
CA GLU A 86 -17.58 -0.87 -1.55
C GLU A 86 -17.39 -1.04 -3.06
N PRO A 87 -16.78 -2.14 -3.54
CA PRO A 87 -16.63 -2.37 -4.97
C PRO A 87 -18.00 -2.42 -5.66
N PRO A 88 -18.15 -1.87 -6.87
CA PRO A 88 -17.13 -1.20 -7.70
C PRO A 88 -17.08 0.33 -7.51
N ASN A 89 -17.70 0.87 -6.47
CA ASN A 89 -18.05 2.29 -6.32
C ASN A 89 -16.94 3.14 -5.70
N TRP A 90 -15.69 2.93 -6.11
CA TRP A 90 -14.54 3.72 -5.63
C TRP A 90 -14.66 5.16 -6.09
N ILE A 91 -14.35 6.11 -5.20
CA ILE A 91 -14.32 7.54 -5.50
C ILE A 91 -12.88 7.99 -5.80
N SER A 92 -11.91 7.47 -5.05
CA SER A 92 -10.49 7.75 -5.16
C SER A 92 -9.66 6.48 -5.32
N ALA A 93 -8.39 6.63 -5.72
CA ALA A 93 -7.50 5.49 -5.85
C ALA A 93 -7.25 4.77 -4.51
N THR A 94 -7.17 5.52 -3.41
CA THR A 94 -6.87 5.02 -2.06
C THR A 94 -8.02 4.24 -1.42
N ASP A 95 -9.26 4.39 -1.91
CA ASP A 95 -10.41 3.62 -1.43
C ASP A 95 -10.25 2.11 -1.68
N ARG A 96 -9.41 1.75 -2.65
CA ARG A 96 -9.04 0.36 -2.96
C ARG A 96 -8.01 -0.22 -1.99
N THR A 97 -7.23 0.60 -1.30
CA THR A 97 -6.12 0.13 -0.46
C THR A 97 -6.57 -0.81 0.65
N PRO A 98 -7.65 -0.53 1.41
CA PRO A 98 -8.19 -1.49 2.40
C PRO A 98 -8.56 -2.85 1.79
N TYR A 99 -9.02 -2.85 0.54
CA TYR A 99 -9.36 -4.07 -0.19
C TYR A 99 -8.12 -4.80 -0.70
N HIS A 100 -7.07 -4.08 -1.11
CA HIS A 100 -5.76 -4.66 -1.42
C HIS A 100 -5.15 -5.34 -0.19
N THR A 101 -5.19 -4.68 0.97
CA THR A 101 -4.69 -5.26 2.23
C THR A 101 -5.47 -6.50 2.60
N ARG A 102 -6.80 -6.44 2.58
CA ARG A 102 -7.65 -7.61 2.82
C ARG A 102 -7.35 -8.76 1.85
N TYR A 103 -7.27 -8.45 0.55
CA TYR A 103 -7.00 -9.45 -0.49
C TYR A 103 -5.70 -10.21 -0.23
N VAL A 104 -4.64 -9.50 0.16
CA VAL A 104 -3.34 -10.09 0.47
C VAL A 104 -3.38 -10.89 1.76
N LEU A 105 -3.99 -10.36 2.83
CA LEU A 105 -4.13 -11.07 4.10
C LEU A 105 -4.93 -12.38 3.98
N GLU A 106 -5.95 -12.40 3.13
CA GLU A 106 -6.78 -13.60 2.91
C GLU A 106 -6.07 -14.68 2.06
N ARG A 107 -5.05 -14.32 1.29
CA ARG A 107 -4.44 -15.20 0.27
C ARG A 107 -2.98 -15.55 0.51
N LEU A 108 -2.23 -14.74 1.26
CA LEU A 108 -0.89 -15.12 1.68
C LEU A 108 -0.99 -16.32 2.64
N LYS A 109 -0.28 -17.39 2.29
CA LYS A 109 -0.15 -18.56 3.15
C LYS A 109 0.90 -18.25 4.24
N PRO A 110 0.78 -18.87 5.43
CA PRO A 110 1.77 -18.69 6.49
C PRO A 110 3.21 -18.93 5.99
N GLY A 111 4.08 -17.95 6.19
CA GLY A 111 5.48 -17.98 5.77
C GLY A 111 5.75 -17.30 4.42
N GLN A 112 4.73 -17.08 3.59
CA GLN A 112 4.91 -16.36 2.31
C GLN A 112 5.21 -14.87 2.51
N GLU A 113 5.01 -14.32 3.70
CA GLU A 113 5.47 -12.98 4.03
C GLU A 113 6.99 -12.84 3.84
N ASP A 114 7.75 -13.90 4.17
CA ASP A 114 9.20 -13.93 3.96
C ASP A 114 9.56 -14.03 2.48
N ASP A 115 8.79 -14.78 1.68
CA ASP A 115 8.94 -14.79 0.22
C ASP A 115 8.72 -13.39 -0.37
N VAL A 116 7.72 -12.66 0.11
CA VAL A 116 7.48 -11.27 -0.31
C VAL A 116 8.68 -10.40 0.07
N ARG A 117 9.20 -10.51 1.29
CA ARG A 117 10.38 -9.72 1.72
C ARG A 117 11.62 -10.06 0.91
N LEU A 118 11.86 -11.33 0.61
CA LEU A 118 12.95 -11.79 -0.25
C LEU A 118 12.82 -11.21 -1.66
N LEU A 119 11.61 -11.22 -2.23
CA LEU A 119 11.35 -10.67 -3.55
C LEU A 119 11.55 -9.15 -3.60
N LYS A 120 11.01 -8.42 -2.61
CA LYS A 120 11.25 -6.97 -2.49
C LYS A 120 12.75 -6.68 -2.33
N GLY A 121 13.43 -7.44 -1.48
CA GLY A 121 14.89 -7.40 -1.27
C GLY A 121 15.69 -7.56 -2.55
N PHE A 122 15.38 -8.61 -3.31
CA PHE A 122 15.98 -8.89 -4.61
C PHE A 122 15.75 -7.76 -5.61
N MET A 123 14.51 -7.29 -5.76
CA MET A 123 14.16 -6.21 -6.68
C MET A 123 14.86 -4.89 -6.31
N MET A 124 15.01 -4.57 -5.02
CA MET A 124 15.79 -3.41 -4.58
C MET A 124 17.27 -3.56 -4.95
N ALA A 125 17.87 -4.73 -4.73
CA ALA A 125 19.27 -4.99 -5.11
C ALA A 125 19.50 -4.88 -6.62
N CYS A 126 18.49 -5.22 -7.42
CA CYS A 126 18.49 -5.04 -8.87
C CYS A 126 18.11 -3.62 -9.33
N GLY A 127 17.70 -2.73 -8.42
CA GLY A 127 17.29 -1.36 -8.75
C GLY A 127 15.92 -1.24 -9.45
N VAL A 128 15.04 -2.23 -9.28
CA VAL A 128 13.71 -2.30 -9.94
C VAL A 128 12.54 -2.33 -8.96
N TYR A 129 12.77 -2.06 -7.68
CA TYR A 129 11.71 -1.94 -6.67
C TYR A 129 11.26 -0.49 -6.50
N GLY A 130 9.96 -0.24 -6.64
CA GLY A 130 9.37 1.11 -6.60
C GLY A 130 8.57 1.40 -7.86
N ALA A 131 7.35 1.91 -7.70
CA ALA A 131 6.44 2.26 -8.80
C ALA A 131 6.48 3.74 -9.18
N GLU A 132 7.23 4.55 -8.43
CA GLU A 132 7.43 5.96 -8.70
C GLU A 132 8.14 6.19 -10.04
N ILE A 133 7.92 7.37 -10.63
CA ILE A 133 8.39 7.75 -11.98
C ILE A 133 9.90 7.58 -12.15
N LYS A 134 10.66 7.68 -11.05
CA LYS A 134 12.11 7.53 -11.04
C LYS A 134 12.55 6.09 -11.29
N VAL A 135 11.85 5.11 -10.73
CA VAL A 135 12.21 3.68 -10.83
C VAL A 135 11.41 2.99 -11.92
N ARG A 136 10.10 3.27 -12.03
CA ARG A 136 9.17 2.62 -12.98
C ARG A 136 9.23 1.08 -12.91
N GLY A 137 9.41 0.57 -11.71
CA GLY A 137 9.59 -0.85 -11.43
C GLY A 137 8.36 -1.48 -10.78
N PHE A 138 8.61 -2.41 -9.87
CA PHE A 138 7.58 -3.21 -9.22
C PHE A 138 7.11 -2.56 -7.92
N SER A 139 5.80 -2.37 -7.78
CA SER A 139 5.21 -1.90 -6.52
C SER A 139 5.22 -2.99 -5.44
N GLY A 140 5.11 -2.59 -4.18
CA GLY A 140 4.96 -3.53 -3.07
C GLY A 140 3.73 -4.44 -3.24
N TYR A 141 2.61 -3.89 -3.67
CA TYR A 141 1.39 -4.67 -3.93
C TYR A 141 1.56 -5.65 -5.09
N LEU A 142 2.15 -5.23 -6.23
CA LEU A 142 2.45 -6.15 -7.33
C LEU A 142 3.37 -7.28 -6.89
N THR A 143 4.34 -6.99 -6.02
CA THR A 143 5.26 -7.98 -5.46
C THR A 143 4.51 -9.04 -4.64
N GLU A 144 3.53 -8.61 -3.84
CA GLU A 144 2.65 -9.51 -3.07
C GLU A 144 1.79 -10.38 -4.00
N LEU A 145 1.19 -9.79 -5.04
CA LEU A 145 0.40 -10.53 -6.03
C LEU A 145 1.21 -11.57 -6.80
N LEU A 146 2.48 -11.28 -7.12
CA LEU A 146 3.38 -12.24 -7.77
C LEU A 146 3.65 -13.45 -6.88
N VAL A 147 3.89 -13.23 -5.58
CA VAL A 147 4.09 -14.33 -4.61
C VAL A 147 2.82 -15.14 -4.42
N ILE A 148 1.65 -14.49 -4.30
CA ILE A 148 0.36 -15.17 -4.22
C ILE A 148 0.12 -16.02 -5.47
N GLY A 149 0.36 -15.46 -6.66
CA GLY A 149 0.07 -16.12 -7.93
C GLY A 149 1.02 -17.25 -8.30
N TYR A 150 2.32 -17.11 -8.02
CA TYR A 150 3.32 -18.12 -8.38
C TYR A 150 3.71 -19.04 -7.23
N GLY A 151 3.39 -18.68 -5.98
CA GLY A 151 3.50 -19.56 -4.82
C GLY A 151 4.73 -19.37 -3.94
N GLY A 152 5.66 -18.47 -4.26
CA GLY A 152 6.86 -18.23 -3.46
C GLY A 152 7.96 -17.48 -4.22
N PHE A 153 9.00 -17.01 -3.53
CA PHE A 153 10.06 -16.19 -4.13
C PHE A 153 10.77 -16.90 -5.29
N LEU A 154 11.18 -18.15 -5.09
CA LEU A 154 11.89 -18.93 -6.11
C LEU A 154 10.99 -19.21 -7.33
N GLU A 155 9.71 -19.47 -7.09
CA GLU A 155 8.72 -19.71 -8.14
C GLU A 155 8.50 -18.46 -8.98
N VAL A 156 8.44 -17.27 -8.36
CA VAL A 156 8.40 -16.00 -9.10
C VAL A 156 9.61 -15.89 -10.02
N LEU A 157 10.83 -16.14 -9.53
CA LEU A 157 12.05 -16.03 -10.35
C LEU A 157 12.07 -17.04 -11.51
N LYS A 158 11.70 -18.31 -11.25
CA LYS A 158 11.63 -19.36 -12.29
C LYS A 158 10.64 -18.99 -13.39
N ARG A 159 9.48 -18.45 -13.03
CA ARG A 159 8.44 -18.01 -13.99
C ARG A 159 8.89 -16.76 -14.74
N ALA A 160 9.43 -15.77 -14.03
CA ALA A 160 9.88 -14.51 -14.59
C ALA A 160 11.05 -14.66 -15.57
N ALA A 161 11.93 -15.65 -15.37
CA ALA A 161 13.01 -15.96 -16.30
C ALA A 161 12.52 -16.33 -17.71
N GLY A 162 11.27 -16.80 -17.84
CA GLY A 162 10.64 -17.13 -19.13
C GLY A 162 9.68 -16.07 -19.66
N TRP A 163 9.51 -14.93 -18.98
CA TRP A 163 8.54 -13.91 -19.38
C TRP A 163 8.84 -13.33 -20.77
N LYS A 164 7.79 -13.25 -21.60
CA LYS A 164 7.77 -12.56 -22.88
C LYS A 164 6.51 -11.72 -22.95
N PRO A 165 6.58 -10.41 -23.22
CA PRO A 165 5.39 -9.57 -23.30
C PRO A 165 4.40 -10.03 -24.39
N PRO A 166 3.07 -9.92 -24.15
CA PRO A 166 2.47 -9.54 -22.88
C PRO A 166 2.53 -10.68 -21.85
N VAL A 167 2.78 -10.32 -20.58
CA VAL A 167 2.64 -11.24 -19.44
C VAL A 167 1.32 -10.90 -18.75
N ILE A 168 0.44 -11.89 -18.62
CA ILE A 168 -0.85 -11.74 -17.94
C ILE A 168 -0.81 -12.62 -16.68
N LEU A 169 -1.00 -11.99 -15.53
CA LEU A 169 -1.25 -12.67 -14.26
C LEU A 169 -2.68 -12.34 -13.84
N ASP A 170 -3.56 -13.32 -14.00
CA ASP A 170 -4.96 -13.21 -13.61
C ASP A 170 -5.23 -14.21 -12.47
N LEU A 171 -5.30 -13.68 -11.25
CA LEU A 171 -5.51 -14.47 -10.05
C LEU A 171 -6.97 -14.94 -9.89
N GLU A 172 -7.91 -14.29 -10.58
CA GLU A 172 -9.34 -14.54 -10.43
C GLU A 172 -9.95 -15.25 -11.66
N GLY A 173 -9.19 -15.39 -12.75
CA GLY A 173 -9.57 -16.19 -13.92
C GLY A 173 -10.64 -15.54 -14.80
N TYR A 174 -10.68 -14.22 -14.87
CA TYR A 174 -11.60 -13.47 -15.75
C TYR A 174 -11.19 -13.49 -17.23
N TYR A 175 -9.93 -13.76 -17.55
CA TYR A 175 -9.36 -13.70 -18.90
C TYR A 175 -8.80 -15.03 -19.40
N SER A 176 -9.00 -16.13 -18.65
CA SER A 176 -8.58 -17.49 -19.00
C SER A 176 -9.59 -18.25 -19.86
#